data_AF-A0A077KHI4-F1
#
_entry.id   AF-A0A077KHI4-F1
#
_cell.length_a   1.000
_cell.length_b   1.000
_cell.length_c   1.000
_cell.angle_alpha   90.00
_cell.angle_beta   90.00
_cell.angle_gamma   90.00
#
_symmetry.space_group_name_H-M   'P 1'
#
loop_
_entity.id
_entity.type
_entity.pdbx_description
1 polymer ?
#
loop_
_entity_poly.entity_id
_entity_poly.type
_entity_poly.pdbx_seq_one_letter_code
_entity_poly.pdbx_strand_id
1 'polypeptide(L)'
;MKSAKEFITKEINRLNGLISKKGDQESNVLLKKELSNVIHLLEVFDRFQISKKTIDAIFELPDSHTGYSDYRIMNDCESDDPMQWVELKINDENIKLSEGDIIIRKK
;
A
#
# COMPACT_ATOMS: atom_id res chain seq x y z
N MET A 1 12.27 -21.15 -13.20
CA MET A 1 12.40 -19.67 -13.27
C MET A 1 12.31 -19.17 -11.84
N LYS A 2 13.29 -18.44 -11.31
CA LYS A 2 13.20 -17.95 -9.92
C LYS A 2 12.09 -16.90 -9.83
N SER A 3 11.24 -17.00 -8.82
CA SER A 3 10.17 -16.01 -8.62
C SER A 3 10.76 -14.66 -8.19
N ALA A 4 10.06 -13.55 -8.46
CA ALA A 4 10.51 -12.22 -8.02
C ALA A 4 10.70 -12.17 -6.49
N LYS A 5 9.83 -12.84 -5.73
CA LYS A 5 9.95 -12.98 -4.27
C LYS A 5 11.26 -13.66 -3.88
N GLU A 6 11.60 -14.80 -4.49
CA GLU A 6 12.85 -15.51 -4.22
C GLU A 6 14.09 -14.66 -4.48
N PHE A 7 14.07 -13.84 -5.55
CA PHE A 7 15.16 -12.94 -5.86
C PHE A 7 15.34 -11.88 -4.77
N ILE A 8 14.25 -11.22 -4.37
CA ILE A 8 14.26 -10.17 -3.34
C ILE A 8 14.69 -10.75 -1.98
N THR A 9 14.16 -11.90 -1.57
CA THR A 9 14.54 -12.57 -0.32
C THR A 9 16.02 -12.92 -0.30
N LYS A 10 16.57 -13.41 -1.42
CA LYS A 10 18.01 -13.69 -1.53
C LYS A 10 18.84 -12.42 -1.34
N GLU A 11 18.40 -11.30 -1.90
CA GLU A 11 19.10 -10.02 -1.79
C GLU A 11 19.04 -9.44 -0.37
N ILE A 12 17.90 -9.54 0.31
CA ILE A 12 17.79 -9.19 1.74
C ILE A 12 18.79 -10.01 2.59
N ASN A 13 18.91 -11.31 2.33
CA ASN A 13 19.86 -12.17 3.04
C ASN A 13 21.32 -11.76 2.77
N ARG A 14 21.64 -11.35 1.54
CA ARG A 14 22.96 -10.81 1.19
C ARG A 14 23.25 -9.53 1.97
N LEU A 15 22.29 -8.60 2.04
CA LEU A 15 22.41 -7.34 2.76
C LEU A 15 22.57 -7.56 4.27
N ASN A 16 21.82 -8.48 4.87
CA ASN A 16 22.01 -8.87 6.28
C ASN A 16 23.47 -9.29 6.55
N GLY A 17 24.05 -10.12 5.68
CA GLY A 17 25.44 -10.54 5.80
C GLY A 17 26.46 -9.40 5.66
N LEU A 18 26.16 -8.38 4.84
CA LEU A 18 27.02 -7.20 4.68
C LEU A 18 26.94 -6.27 5.89
N ILE A 19 25.73 -5.98 6.38
CA ILE A 19 25.48 -5.14 7.56
C ILE A 19 26.19 -5.73 8.79
N SER A 20 26.08 -7.04 9.01
CA SER A 20 26.75 -7.71 10.14
C SER A 20 28.28 -7.75 10.04
N LYS A 21 28.86 -7.70 8.84
CA LYS A 21 30.32 -7.87 8.63
C LYS A 21 31.10 -6.57 8.48
N LYS A 22 30.52 -5.56 7.82
CA LYS A 22 31.23 -4.33 7.41
C LYS A 22 30.89 -3.10 8.24
N GLY A 23 30.03 -3.23 9.25
CA GLY A 23 29.44 -2.09 9.93
C GLY A 23 28.32 -1.46 9.09
N ASP A 24 27.46 -0.70 9.75
CA ASP A 24 26.21 -0.21 9.21
C ASP A 24 26.43 0.82 8.08
N GLN A 25 26.51 0.36 6.83
CA GLN A 25 26.39 1.25 5.68
C GLN A 25 24.92 1.62 5.55
N GLU A 26 24.59 2.87 5.88
CA GLU A 26 23.25 3.44 5.82
C GLU A 26 22.50 3.07 4.52
N SER A 27 23.19 3.07 3.38
CA SER A 27 22.65 2.65 2.09
C SER A 27 22.17 1.18 2.04
N ASN A 28 22.87 0.26 2.70
CA ASN A 28 22.47 -1.15 2.78
C ASN A 28 21.26 -1.33 3.70
N VAL A 29 21.15 -0.54 4.77
CA VAL A 29 19.98 -0.54 5.66
C VAL A 29 18.76 -0.01 4.94
N LEU A 30 18.92 1.11 4.23
CA LEU A 30 17.86 1.71 3.44
C LEU A 30 17.36 0.74 2.35
N LEU A 31 18.28 0.17 1.58
CA LEU A 31 17.92 -0.80 0.54
C LEU A 31 17.24 -2.04 1.13
N LYS A 32 17.71 -2.56 2.27
CA LYS A 32 17.05 -3.68 2.95
C LYS A 32 15.61 -3.32 3.33
N LYS A 33 15.39 -2.12 3.86
CA LYS A 33 14.05 -1.62 4.22
C LYS A 33 13.15 -1.54 2.99
N GLU A 34 13.62 -0.95 1.89
CA GLU A 34 12.86 -0.88 0.64
C GLU A 34 12.48 -2.27 0.10
N LEU A 35 13.43 -3.20 0.05
CA LEU A 35 13.16 -4.57 -0.40
C LEU A 35 12.17 -5.30 0.51
N SER A 36 12.21 -5.03 1.83
CA SER A 36 11.27 -5.59 2.78
C SER A 36 9.85 -5.04 2.55
N ASN A 37 9.74 -3.74 2.25
CA ASN A 37 8.47 -3.11 1.88
C ASN A 37 7.91 -3.72 0.58
N VAL A 38 8.76 -4.01 -0.42
CA VAL A 38 8.33 -4.66 -1.67
C VAL A 38 7.80 -6.08 -1.40
N ILE A 39 8.47 -6.87 -0.55
CA ILE A 39 7.93 -8.19 -0.15
C ILE A 39 6.56 -8.05 0.48
N HIS A 40 6.42 -7.13 1.44
CA HIS A 40 5.15 -6.89 2.11
C HIS A 40 4.05 -6.51 1.11
N LEU A 41 4.34 -5.63 0.15
CA LEU A 41 3.40 -5.25 -0.89
C LEU A 41 2.98 -6.46 -1.76
N LEU A 42 3.93 -7.33 -2.12
CA LEU A 42 3.62 -8.55 -2.86
C LEU A 42 2.75 -9.53 -2.04
N GLU A 43 2.91 -9.57 -0.72
CA GLU A 43 2.05 -10.35 0.18
C GLU A 43 0.63 -9.77 0.26
N VAL A 44 0.50 -8.44 0.33
CA VAL A 44 -0.79 -7.75 0.26
C VAL A 44 -1.49 -8.07 -1.07
N PHE A 45 -0.76 -7.98 -2.19
CA PHE A 45 -1.31 -8.29 -3.51
C PHE A 45 -1.80 -9.74 -3.60
N ASP A 46 -1.03 -10.70 -3.10
CA ASP A 46 -1.43 -12.10 -3.08
C ASP A 46 -2.64 -12.32 -2.14
N ARG A 47 -2.61 -11.77 -0.92
CA ARG A 47 -3.68 -11.89 0.08
C ARG A 47 -5.02 -11.39 -0.46
N PHE A 48 -5.00 -10.23 -1.13
CA PHE A 48 -6.20 -9.63 -1.69
C PHE A 48 -6.44 -10.00 -3.16
N GLN A 49 -5.68 -10.94 -3.73
CA GLN A 49 -5.81 -11.40 -5.13
C GLN A 49 -5.81 -10.23 -6.12
N ILE A 50 -4.90 -9.27 -5.91
CA ILE A 50 -4.70 -8.08 -6.74
C ILE A 50 -3.72 -8.43 -7.85
N SER A 51 -4.19 -8.31 -9.09
CA SER A 51 -3.41 -8.57 -10.30
C SER A 51 -3.98 -7.77 -11.46
N LYS A 52 -3.22 -7.62 -12.55
CA LYS A 52 -3.71 -6.95 -13.77
C LYS A 52 -5.02 -7.55 -14.30
N LYS A 53 -5.29 -8.85 -14.05
CA LYS A 53 -6.52 -9.51 -14.48
C LYS A 53 -7.71 -9.16 -13.59
N THR A 54 -7.49 -8.92 -12.30
CA THR A 54 -8.51 -8.67 -11.27
C THR A 54 -8.74 -7.20 -10.98
N ILE A 55 -7.87 -6.31 -11.46
CA ILE A 55 -8.04 -4.85 -11.37
C ILE A 55 -8.94 -4.37 -12.51
N ASP A 56 -9.92 -3.55 -12.16
CA ASP A 56 -10.76 -2.80 -13.09
C ASP A 56 -10.20 -1.39 -13.30
N ALA A 57 -9.95 -0.67 -12.21
CA ALA A 57 -9.42 0.68 -12.25
C ALA A 57 -8.48 0.96 -11.07
N ILE A 58 -7.55 1.89 -11.27
CA ILE A 58 -6.65 2.42 -10.26
C ILE A 58 -6.81 3.94 -10.26
N PHE A 59 -7.06 4.51 -9.10
CA PHE A 59 -7.20 5.95 -8.91
C PHE A 59 -6.22 6.40 -7.84
N GLU A 60 -5.48 7.46 -8.13
CA GLU A 60 -4.68 8.17 -7.13
C GLU A 60 -5.48 9.38 -6.66
N LEU A 61 -5.57 9.59 -5.34
CA LEU A 61 -6.30 10.72 -4.79
C LEU A 61 -5.55 12.03 -5.11
N PRO A 62 -6.23 13.02 -5.72
CA PRO A 62 -5.55 14.21 -6.18
C PRO A 62 -5.11 15.09 -5.01
N ASP A 63 -4.01 15.81 -5.23
CA ASP A 63 -3.57 16.90 -4.36
C ASP A 63 -4.58 18.05 -4.44
N SER A 64 -5.13 18.43 -3.28
CA SER A 64 -6.11 19.49 -3.14
C SER A 64 -5.46 20.87 -2.94
N HIS A 65 -4.13 20.90 -2.77
CA HIS A 65 -3.29 22.06 -2.51
C HIS A 65 -3.69 22.88 -1.27
N THR A 66 -4.39 22.25 -0.32
CA THR A 66 -4.83 22.90 0.92
C THR A 66 -3.88 22.62 2.09
N GLY A 67 -3.04 21.59 1.97
CA GLY A 67 -2.11 21.13 3.02
C GLY A 67 -2.78 20.47 4.23
N TYR A 68 -4.11 20.41 4.29
CA TYR A 68 -4.88 19.94 5.45
C TYR A 68 -6.20 19.23 5.10
N SER A 69 -6.37 18.77 3.86
CA SER A 69 -7.59 18.05 3.45
C SER A 69 -7.42 16.54 3.53
N ASP A 70 -8.43 15.88 4.10
CA ASP A 70 -8.57 14.43 4.10
C ASP A 70 -9.78 14.03 3.25
N TYR A 71 -9.67 12.91 2.54
CA TYR A 71 -10.77 12.24 1.88
C TYR A 71 -11.44 11.26 2.84
N ARG A 72 -12.77 11.20 2.80
CA ARG A 72 -13.61 10.30 3.61
C ARG A 72 -14.25 9.26 2.70
N ILE A 73 -14.36 8.03 3.18
CA ILE A 73 -15.05 6.97 2.46
C ILE A 73 -16.50 6.92 2.98
N MET A 74 -17.46 7.15 2.09
CA MET A 74 -18.87 7.19 2.41
C MET A 74 -19.59 6.02 1.71
N ASN A 75 -20.46 5.34 2.45
CA ASN A 75 -21.47 4.45 1.89
C ASN A 75 -22.71 5.29 1.60
N ASP A 76 -23.19 5.27 0.36
CA ASP A 76 -24.37 6.00 -0.08
C ASP A 76 -25.68 5.43 0.49
N CYS A 77 -25.62 4.21 1.04
CA CYS A 77 -26.76 3.50 1.61
C CYS A 77 -27.96 3.43 0.64
N GLU A 78 -27.69 3.26 -0.66
CA GLU A 78 -28.70 3.22 -1.73
C GLU A 78 -29.55 4.50 -1.84
N SER A 79 -28.99 5.63 -1.40
CA SER A 79 -29.66 6.93 -1.41
C SER A 79 -28.81 8.01 -2.06
N ASP A 80 -29.42 8.81 -2.92
CA ASP A 80 -28.79 10.00 -3.49
C ASP A 80 -28.77 11.18 -2.50
N ASP A 81 -29.43 11.07 -1.34
CA ASP A 81 -29.43 12.08 -0.28
C ASP A 81 -28.16 11.95 0.59
N PRO A 82 -27.21 12.90 0.53
CA PRO A 82 -25.97 12.83 1.29
C PRO A 82 -26.17 12.83 2.82
N MET A 83 -27.32 13.27 3.32
CA MET A 83 -27.64 13.21 4.75
C MET A 83 -27.85 11.78 5.24
N GLN A 84 -28.09 10.84 4.33
CA GLN A 84 -28.29 9.42 4.61
C GLN A 84 -27.01 8.60 4.46
N TRP A 85 -25.94 9.23 3.97
CA TRP A 85 -24.66 8.55 3.78
C TRP A 85 -23.98 8.27 5.11
N VAL A 86 -23.35 7.11 5.21
CA VAL A 86 -22.67 6.67 6.43
C VAL A 86 -21.18 6.53 6.14
N GLU A 87 -20.37 7.17 6.98
CA GLU A 87 -18.91 7.05 6.87
C GLU A 87 -18.45 5.62 7.20
N LEU A 88 -17.56 5.07 6.36
CA LEU A 88 -17.00 3.74 6.55
C LEU A 88 -16.12 3.70 7.81
N LYS A 89 -16.36 2.69 8.64
CA LYS A 89 -15.54 2.35 9.79
C LYS A 89 -14.92 0.96 9.65
N ILE A 90 -13.64 0.84 10.00
CA ILE A 90 -12.95 -0.44 10.10
C ILE A 90 -12.38 -0.52 11.51
N ASN A 91 -12.69 -1.60 12.24
CA ASN A 91 -12.32 -1.76 13.65
C ASN A 91 -12.78 -0.56 14.52
N ASP A 92 -14.01 -0.09 14.29
CA ASP A 92 -14.61 1.09 14.94
C ASP A 92 -13.91 2.44 14.72
N GLU A 93 -12.90 2.48 13.84
CA GLU A 93 -12.19 3.70 13.47
C GLU A 93 -12.62 4.22 12.10
N ASN A 94 -12.78 5.54 12.03
CA ASN A 94 -13.02 6.26 10.78
C ASN A 94 -11.75 6.21 9.92
N ILE A 95 -11.88 5.71 8.69
CA ILE A 95 -10.77 5.72 7.75
C ILE A 95 -10.65 7.10 7.11
N LYS A 96 -9.44 7.64 7.14
CA LYS A 96 -9.05 8.88 6.46
C LYS A 96 -8.04 8.53 5.39
N LEU A 97 -8.26 9.05 4.20
CA LEU A 97 -7.30 8.97 3.11
C LEU A 97 -6.73 10.35 2.84
N SER A 98 -5.49 10.40 2.39
CA SER A 98 -4.78 11.64 2.08
C SER A 98 -4.40 11.69 0.60
N GLU A 99 -3.88 12.85 0.19
CA GLU A 99 -3.36 13.08 -1.15
C GLU A 99 -2.28 12.03 -1.49
N GLY A 100 -2.34 11.46 -2.69
CA GLY A 100 -1.43 10.41 -3.15
C GLY A 100 -1.82 8.98 -2.71
N ASP A 101 -2.83 8.79 -1.86
CA ASP A 101 -3.34 7.45 -1.56
C ASP A 101 -3.97 6.82 -2.82
N ILE A 102 -3.85 5.49 -2.92
CA ILE A 102 -4.24 4.73 -4.10
C ILE A 102 -5.49 3.89 -3.81
N ILE A 103 -6.53 4.09 -4.61
CA ILE A 103 -7.75 3.28 -4.64
C ILE A 103 -7.67 2.29 -5.79
N ILE A 104 -7.73 1.00 -5.48
CA ILE A 104 -7.79 -0.08 -6.47
C ILE A 104 -9.21 -0.63 -6.51
N ARG A 105 -9.92 -0.40 -7.60
CA ARG A 105 -11.21 -1.04 -7.86
C ARG A 105 -10.97 -2.39 -8.51
N LYS A 106 -11.48 -3.45 -7.87
CA LYS A 106 -11.47 -4.80 -8.43
C LYS A 106 -12.63 -4.98 -9.40
N LYS A 107 -12.45 -5.88 -10.37
CA LYS A 107 -13.53 -6.38 -11.24
C LYS A 107 -14.55 -7.20 -10.47
#